data_AF-A0A7X6TQE8-F1
#
_entry.id   AF-A0A7X6TQE8-F1
#
_cell.length_a   1.000
_cell.length_b   1.000
_cell.length_c   1.000
_cell.angle_alpha   90.00
_cell.angle_beta   90.00
_cell.angle_gamma   90.00
#
_symmetry.space_group_name_H-M   'P 1'
#
loop_
_entity.id
_entity.type
_entity.pdbx_description
1 polymer ?
#
loop_
_entity_poly.entity_id
_entity_poly.type
_entity_poly.pdbx_seq_one_letter_code
_entity_poly.pdbx_strand_id
1 'polypeptide(L)'
;AIAISYSGMTEEVLKCVETAKEKGAPVIAITRFEENPLRSKADYNLSVAATEFIFRSGAMSSRIGQLDVIDILYTAYAHKEYEQNVKQFERTHIDKPYDEVNFHQKIKPLKEE
;
A
#
# COMPACT_ATOMS: atom_id res chain seq x y z
N ALA A 1 2.47 -1.48 15.22
CA ALA A 1 2.61 -2.42 14.10
C ALA A 1 1.56 -2.11 13.03
N ILE A 2 1.88 -2.32 11.76
CA ILE A 2 0.92 -2.23 10.65
C ILE A 2 0.75 -3.64 10.10
N ALA A 3 -0.48 -4.14 10.11
CA ALA A 3 -0.83 -5.48 9.64
C ALA A 3 -1.68 -5.39 8.37
N ILE A 4 -1.25 -6.08 7.32
CA ILE A 4 -1.89 -6.05 6.00
C ILE A 4 -2.35 -7.46 5.67
N SER A 5 -3.67 -7.67 5.61
CA SER A 5 -4.26 -8.93 5.18
C SER A 5 -5.67 -8.66 4.68
N TYR A 6 -5.95 -8.96 3.41
CA TYR A 6 -7.26 -8.65 2.82
C TYR A 6 -8.38 -9.44 3.51
N SER A 7 -8.24 -10.77 3.62
CA SER A 7 -9.23 -11.60 4.30
C SER A 7 -9.32 -11.32 5.80
N GLY A 8 -8.22 -10.85 6.40
CA GLY A 8 -8.10 -10.65 7.84
C GLY A 8 -8.02 -11.96 8.64
N MET A 9 -7.75 -13.07 7.96
CA MET A 9 -7.75 -14.43 8.52
C MET A 9 -6.38 -15.13 8.43
N THR A 10 -5.37 -14.49 7.81
CA THR A 10 -4.03 -15.07 7.67
C THR A 10 -3.41 -15.32 9.04
N GLU A 11 -3.20 -16.58 9.42
CA GLU A 11 -2.81 -16.99 10.78
C GLU A 11 -1.48 -16.37 11.22
N GLU A 12 -0.49 -16.31 10.31
CA GLU A 12 0.81 -15.72 10.60
C GLU A 12 0.67 -14.22 10.92
N VAL A 13 -0.20 -13.51 10.19
CA VAL A 13 -0.47 -12.09 10.44
C VAL A 13 -1.13 -11.91 11.79
N LEU A 14 -2.11 -12.75 12.14
CA LEU A 14 -2.79 -12.71 13.43
C LEU A 14 -1.83 -12.97 14.59
N LYS A 15 -0.91 -13.93 14.44
CA LYS A 15 0.13 -14.23 15.43
C LYS A 15 1.11 -13.07 15.63
N CYS A 16 1.52 -12.42 14.54
CA CYS A 16 2.35 -11.21 14.62
C CYS A 16 1.62 -10.06 15.33
N VAL A 17 0.32 -9.88 15.05
CA VAL A 17 -0.50 -8.87 15.71
C VAL A 17 -0.64 -9.16 17.20
N GLU A 18 -0.94 -10.40 17.58
CA GLU A 18 -1.03 -10.81 18.98
C GLU A 18 0.26 -10.54 19.73
N THR A 19 1.40 -10.95 19.15
CA THR A 19 2.73 -10.67 19.73
C THR A 19 2.98 -9.17 19.88
N ALA A 20 2.59 -8.35 18.88
CA ALA A 20 2.74 -6.90 18.96
C ALA A 20 1.89 -6.29 20.09
N LYS A 21 0.65 -6.77 20.27
CA LYS A 21 -0.25 -6.32 21.35
C LYS A 21 0.25 -6.74 22.72
N GLU A 22 0.77 -7.96 22.87
CA GLU A 22 1.40 -8.43 24.12
C GLU A 22 2.58 -7.54 24.55
N LYS A 23 3.27 -6.91 23.58
CA LYS A 23 4.33 -5.93 23.84
C LYS A 23 3.82 -4.50 24.04
N GLY A 24 2.51 -4.28 24.06
CA GLY A 24 1.89 -2.96 24.24
C GLY A 24 2.01 -2.05 23.02
N ALA A 25 2.33 -2.59 21.83
CA ALA A 25 2.42 -1.78 20.62
C ALA A 25 1.01 -1.57 20.01
N PRO A 26 0.64 -0.33 19.64
CA PRO A 26 -0.61 -0.08 18.94
C PRO A 26 -0.58 -0.76 17.55
N VAL A 27 -1.73 -1.29 17.13
CA VAL A 27 -1.89 -2.03 15.88
C VAL A 27 -2.85 -1.30 14.95
N ILE A 28 -2.39 -1.04 13.73
CA ILE A 28 -3.20 -0.57 12.61
C ILE A 28 -3.41 -1.74 11.65
N ALA A 29 -4.65 -2.04 11.29
CA ALA A 29 -4.98 -3.04 10.28
C ALA A 29 -5.39 -2.39 8.96
N ILE A 30 -4.83 -2.88 7.86
CA ILE A 30 -5.26 -2.60 6.48
C ILE A 30 -5.91 -3.88 5.93
N THR A 31 -7.24 -3.93 5.98
CA THR A 31 -8.04 -5.14 5.71
C THR A 31 -9.37 -4.79 5.08
N ARG A 32 -10.12 -5.77 4.55
CA ARG A 32 -11.45 -5.53 3.98
C ARG A 32 -12.43 -4.98 5.02
N PHE A 33 -13.44 -4.25 4.57
CA PHE A 33 -14.43 -3.59 5.43
C PHE A 33 -15.26 -4.53 6.32
N GLU A 34 -15.47 -5.78 5.90
CA GLU A 34 -16.24 -6.77 6.67
C GLU A 34 -15.55 -7.12 8.00
N GLU A 35 -16.34 -7.47 9.02
CA GLU A 35 -15.79 -7.99 10.28
C GLU A 35 -14.92 -9.23 10.04
N ASN A 36 -13.76 -9.23 10.70
CA ASN A 36 -12.77 -10.30 10.57
C ASN A 36 -11.83 -10.30 11.79
N PRO A 37 -11.12 -11.43 12.04
CA PRO A 37 -10.26 -11.56 13.22
C PRO A 37 -9.20 -10.47 13.36
N LEU A 38 -8.60 -10.04 12.25
CA LEU A 38 -7.59 -8.97 12.27
C LEU A 38 -8.20 -7.63 12.70
N ARG A 39 -9.35 -7.28 12.14
CA ARG A 39 -10.07 -6.03 12.45
C ARG A 39 -10.42 -5.93 13.93
N SER A 40 -10.94 -7.00 14.50
CA SER A 40 -11.34 -7.05 15.91
C SER A 40 -10.15 -7.00 16.88
N LYS A 41 -8.95 -7.38 16.43
CA LYS A 41 -7.72 -7.31 17.22
C LYS A 41 -7.01 -5.96 17.07
N ALA A 42 -7.20 -5.21 16.00
CA ALA A 42 -6.49 -3.95 15.78
C ALA A 42 -7.07 -2.79 16.61
N ASP A 43 -6.22 -1.80 16.94
CA ASP A 43 -6.65 -0.59 17.65
C ASP A 43 -7.18 0.46 16.64
N TYR A 44 -6.67 0.43 15.41
CA TYR A 44 -7.13 1.26 14.29
C TYR A 44 -7.35 0.41 13.05
N ASN A 45 -8.38 0.73 12.28
CA ASN A 45 -8.77 -0.02 11.09
C ASN A 45 -8.86 0.90 9.87
N LEU A 46 -8.04 0.65 8.86
CA LEU A 46 -8.09 1.27 7.55
C LEU A 46 -8.71 0.27 6.57
N SER A 47 -9.98 0.46 6.25
CA SER A 47 -10.75 -0.52 5.48
C SER A 47 -10.60 -0.32 3.98
N VAL A 48 -10.46 -1.43 3.25
CA VAL A 48 -10.58 -1.48 1.78
C VAL A 48 -11.90 -2.12 1.35
N ALA A 49 -12.35 -1.80 0.14
CA ALA A 49 -13.61 -2.33 -0.40
C ALA A 49 -13.60 -3.87 -0.46
N ALA A 50 -14.71 -4.49 -0.07
CA ALA A 50 -14.92 -5.93 -0.12
C ALA A 50 -15.38 -6.37 -1.53
N THR A 51 -14.57 -6.08 -2.56
CA THR A 51 -14.95 -6.28 -3.97
C THR A 51 -14.58 -7.65 -4.54
N GLU A 52 -13.84 -8.49 -3.81
CA GLU A 52 -13.43 -9.80 -4.32
C GLU A 52 -14.48 -10.88 -4.04
N PHE A 53 -15.08 -11.37 -5.13
CA PHE A 53 -15.76 -12.66 -5.11
C PHE A 53 -14.72 -13.79 -5.21
N ILE A 54 -14.86 -14.79 -4.35
CA ILE A 54 -13.93 -15.94 -4.18
C ILE A 54 -13.61 -16.68 -5.50
N PHE A 55 -14.44 -16.54 -6.54
CA PHE A 55 -14.38 -17.34 -7.77
C PHE A 55 -13.81 -16.63 -9.01
N ARG A 56 -13.52 -15.33 -8.96
CA ARG A 56 -12.72 -14.68 -10.00
C ARG A 56 -11.39 -14.31 -9.41
N SER A 57 -10.31 -14.78 -10.03
CA SER A 57 -8.91 -14.44 -9.72
C SER A 57 -8.79 -12.93 -9.51
N GLY A 58 -8.90 -12.52 -8.25
CA GLY A 58 -9.28 -11.16 -7.90
C GLY A 58 -8.21 -10.41 -7.14
N ALA A 59 -7.17 -11.12 -6.65
CA ALA A 59 -6.12 -10.61 -5.73
C ALA A 59 -5.48 -9.27 -6.16
N MET A 60 -5.61 -8.89 -7.44
CA MET A 60 -5.17 -7.58 -7.91
C MET A 60 -6.06 -6.44 -7.40
N SER A 61 -7.38 -6.61 -7.37
CA SER A 61 -8.31 -5.57 -6.91
C SER A 61 -8.17 -5.28 -5.41
N SER A 62 -8.07 -6.33 -4.57
CA SER A 62 -7.74 -6.15 -3.14
C SER A 62 -6.39 -5.48 -2.97
N ARG A 63 -5.36 -5.94 -3.69
CA ARG A 63 -4.01 -5.39 -3.57
C ARG A 63 -3.93 -3.94 -4.02
N ILE A 64 -4.60 -3.57 -5.11
CA ILE A 64 -4.71 -2.18 -5.55
C ILE A 64 -5.39 -1.35 -4.48
N GLY A 65 -6.52 -1.80 -3.91
CA GLY A 65 -7.20 -1.08 -2.84
C GLY A 65 -6.34 -0.91 -1.58
N GLN A 66 -5.56 -1.94 -1.21
CA GLN A 66 -4.63 -1.85 -0.08
C GLN A 66 -3.47 -0.91 -0.36
N LEU A 67 -2.92 -0.92 -1.59
CA LEU A 67 -1.87 0.00 -2.02
C LEU A 67 -2.36 1.46 -2.03
N ASP A 68 -3.58 1.71 -2.50
CA ASP A 68 -4.20 3.04 -2.49
C ASP A 68 -4.31 3.60 -1.06
N VAL A 69 -4.76 2.77 -0.11
CA VAL A 69 -4.78 3.15 1.32
C VAL A 69 -3.39 3.43 1.88
N ILE A 70 -2.39 2.64 1.48
CA ILE A 70 -0.99 2.85 1.88
C ILE A 70 -0.46 4.17 1.31
N ASP A 71 -0.75 4.48 0.04
CA ASP A 71 -0.34 5.71 -0.61
C ASP A 71 -0.98 6.93 0.08
N ILE A 72 -2.28 6.88 0.39
CA ILE A 72 -2.96 7.94 1.15
C ILE A 72 -2.29 8.16 2.51
N LEU A 73 -2.02 7.07 3.25
CA LEU A 73 -1.36 7.15 4.56
C LEU A 73 0.05 7.75 4.44
N TYR A 74 0.81 7.31 3.44
CA TYR A 74 2.15 7.81 3.18
C TYR A 74 2.16 9.28 2.77
N THR A 75 1.27 9.70 1.86
CA THR A 75 1.14 11.10 1.44
C THR A 75 0.75 12.00 2.61
N ALA A 76 -0.20 11.57 3.44
CA ALA A 76 -0.59 12.32 4.63
C ALA A 76 0.57 12.48 5.61
N TYR A 77 1.35 11.42 5.84
CA TYR A 77 2.56 11.47 6.66
C TYR A 77 3.64 12.39 6.06
N ALA A 78 3.91 12.24 4.76
CA ALA A 78 4.90 13.02 4.03
C ALA A 78 4.61 14.53 4.11
N HIS A 79 3.34 14.91 3.95
CA HIS A 79 2.91 16.31 4.06
C HIS A 79 2.96 16.89 5.46
N LYS A 80 2.84 16.07 6.52
CA LYS A 80 2.81 16.56 7.90
C LYS A 80 4.12 17.21 8.33
N GLU A 81 5.26 16.67 7.88
CA GLU A 81 6.61 17.18 8.19
C GLU A 81 7.44 17.32 6.92
N TYR A 82 6.92 18.11 5.98
CA TYR A 82 7.48 18.25 4.63
C TYR A 82 9.00 18.46 4.61
N GLU A 83 9.52 19.44 5.36
CA GLU A 83 10.95 19.77 5.35
C GLU A 83 11.86 18.63 5.83
N GLN A 84 11.41 17.84 6.80
CA GLN A 84 12.16 16.69 7.28
C GLN A 84 12.08 15.52 6.30
N ASN A 85 10.89 15.27 5.74
CA ASN A 85 10.64 14.17 4.83
C ASN A 85 11.36 14.34 3.48
N VAL A 86 11.51 15.58 2.98
CA VAL A 86 12.28 15.85 1.75
C VAL A 86 13.71 15.34 1.83
N LYS A 87 14.39 15.54 2.98
CA LYS A 87 15.75 15.02 3.21
C LYS A 87 15.80 13.50 3.20
N GLN A 88 14.73 12.84 3.65
CA GLN A 88 14.63 11.39 3.62
C GLN A 88 14.47 10.87 2.19
N PHE A 89 13.76 11.59 1.32
CA PHE A 89 13.62 11.22 -0.10
C PHE A 89 14.94 11.24 -0.84
N GLU A 90 15.81 12.22 -0.55
CA GLU A 90 17.18 12.27 -1.10
C GLU A 90 17.98 11.03 -0.69
N ARG A 91 17.89 10.60 0.58
CA ARG A 91 18.60 9.41 1.08
C ARG A 91 18.15 8.11 0.43
N THR A 92 16.88 8.01 0.07
CA THR A 92 16.30 6.79 -0.55
C THR A 92 16.20 6.90 -2.06
N HIS A 93 16.70 7.99 -2.65
CA HIS A 93 16.69 8.17 -4.09
C HIS A 93 17.56 7.09 -4.75
N ILE A 94 16.96 6.35 -5.68
CA ILE A 94 17.70 5.44 -6.55
C ILE A 94 17.94 6.23 -7.83
N ASP A 95 19.19 6.64 -8.04
CA ASP A 95 19.62 7.21 -9.30
C ASP A 95 19.32 6.22 -10.41
N LYS A 96 18.31 6.53 -11.22
CA LYS A 96 18.05 5.76 -12.44
C LYS A 96 18.98 6.33 -13.51
N PRO A 97 19.94 5.55 -14.05
CA PRO A 97 20.67 6.01 -15.22
C PRO A 97 19.65 6.24 -16.33
N TYR A 98 19.57 7.47 -16.80
CA TYR A 98 18.87 7.77 -18.04
C TYR A 98 19.69 7.12 -19.16
N ASP A 99 19.25 5.97 -19.66
CA ASP A 99 19.75 5.46 -20.93
C ASP A 99 19.31 6.45 -22.02
N GLU A 100 20.25 7.15 -22.65
CA GLU A 100 20.04 8.02 -23.82
C GLU A 100 19.58 7.24 -25.08
N VAL A 101 18.94 6.09 -24.93
CA VAL A 101 18.56 5.24 -26.07
C VAL A 101 17.18 5.67 -26.60
N ASN A 102 17.22 6.56 -27.59
CA ASN A 102 16.25 6.71 -28.69
C ASN A 102 14.87 7.31 -28.39
N PHE A 103 14.81 8.55 -27.88
CA PHE A 103 13.62 9.39 -28.09
C PHE A 103 13.50 9.95 -29.53
N HIS A 104 14.59 9.93 -30.32
CA HIS A 104 14.63 10.54 -31.66
C HIS A 104 14.13 9.65 -32.82
N GLN A 105 13.55 8.47 -32.58
CA GLN A 105 13.20 7.55 -33.67
C GLN A 105 11.77 7.01 -33.74
N LYS A 106 10.80 7.54 -32.97
CA LYS A 106 9.40 7.03 -33.06
C LYS A 106 8.26 8.06 -33.07
N ILE A 107 8.49 9.25 -33.62
CA ILE A 107 7.38 10.08 -34.13
C ILE A 107 7.65 10.39 -35.60
N LYS A 108 7.16 9.51 -36.48
CA LYS A 108 7.00 9.85 -37.90
C LYS A 108 5.84 10.85 -37.95
N PRO A 109 6.00 12.06 -38.53
CA PRO A 109 4.89 12.98 -38.65
C PRO A 109 3.80 12.32 -39.50
N LEU A 110 2.57 12.33 -38.98
CA LEU A 110 1.37 12.05 -39.76
C LEU A 110 1.39 13.04 -40.93
N LYS A 111 1.51 12.52 -42.15
CA LYS A 111 1.24 13.32 -43.34
C LYS A 111 -0.25 13.66 -43.31
N GLU A 112 -0.55 14.95 -43.32
CA GLU A 112 -1.86 15.46 -43.67
C GLU A 112 -2.13 15.08 -45.14
N GLU A 113 -3.20 14.32 -45.37
CA GLU A 113 -3.90 14.20 -46.66
C GLU A 113 -5.17 15.05 -46.60
#